data_AF-A0A533SQL2-F1
#
_entry.id   AF-A0A533SQL2-F1
#
_cell.length_a   1.000
_cell.length_b   1.000
_cell.length_c   1.000
_cell.angle_alpha   90.00
_cell.angle_beta   90.00
_cell.angle_gamma   90.00
#
_symmetry.space_group_name_H-M   'P 1'
#
loop_
_entity.id
_entity.type
_entity.pdbx_description
1 polymer ?
#
loop_
_entity_poly.entity_id
_entity_poly.type
_entity_poly.pdbx_seq_one_letter_code
_entity_poly.pdbx_strand_id
1 'polypeptide(L)'
;MRGLAAARRILTIDLRFLGDKWSVSRQKRFRGKREAQMALSLKIASSLSGAFQRIKNGQICGCASCGECCIRFSGVLMVCDSDVARWKAQGREDLLERIGPAGKIWYSRAGKTREKVCPFLKIEAPGHVLCSIHETKPFICKAYPGAYQGFRCARGFSFDVAREVTADRPLIA
;
A
#
# COMPACT_ATOMS: atom_id res chain seq x y z
N MET A 1 41.89 -59.79 -18.23
CA MET A 1 42.35 -58.61 -19.00
C MET A 1 42.92 -57.62 -17.97
N ARG A 2 44.17 -57.76 -17.52
CA ARG A 2 45.42 -57.18 -18.08
C ARG A 2 45.27 -55.74 -18.61
N GLY A 3 46.02 -54.82 -17.98
CA GLY A 3 46.31 -53.46 -18.49
C GLY A 3 46.33 -52.40 -17.39
N LEU A 4 47.40 -52.32 -16.58
CA LEU A 4 48.47 -51.29 -16.67
C LEU A 4 48.02 -49.95 -16.05
N ALA A 5 48.30 -49.62 -14.78
CA ALA A 5 49.59 -49.30 -14.15
C ALA A 5 50.29 -48.04 -14.71
N ALA A 6 50.28 -46.95 -13.93
CA ALA A 6 51.39 -45.99 -13.71
C ALA A 6 50.89 -44.95 -12.68
N ALA A 7 51.32 -44.92 -11.41
CA ALA A 7 52.60 -44.42 -10.89
C ALA A 7 52.86 -42.96 -11.33
N ARG A 8 53.22 -41.97 -10.49
CA ARG A 8 54.00 -42.03 -9.24
C ARG A 8 54.01 -40.63 -8.58
N ARG A 9 53.91 -40.63 -7.24
CA ARG A 9 54.68 -39.86 -6.23
C ARG A 9 54.99 -38.35 -6.39
N ILE A 10 54.51 -37.63 -5.36
CA ILE A 10 55.22 -36.75 -4.41
C ILE A 10 55.91 -35.50 -4.98
N LEU A 11 55.49 -34.34 -4.48
CA LEU A 11 56.38 -33.37 -3.81
C LEU A 11 55.53 -32.41 -2.96
N THR A 12 55.46 -32.70 -1.67
CA THR A 12 55.24 -31.70 -0.62
C THR A 12 56.36 -30.68 -0.71
N ILE A 13 56.05 -29.45 -1.11
CA ILE A 13 56.98 -28.33 -1.02
C ILE A 13 56.75 -27.64 0.32
N ASP A 14 57.74 -27.81 1.20
CA ASP A 14 57.94 -27.08 2.45
C ASP A 14 58.13 -25.59 2.13
N LEU A 15 57.27 -24.73 2.68
CA LEU A 15 57.31 -23.27 2.47
C LEU A 15 58.30 -22.57 3.41
N ARG A 16 59.34 -23.26 3.89
CA ARG A 16 60.47 -22.63 4.58
C ARG A 16 61.58 -22.39 3.58
N PHE A 17 61.95 -21.12 3.45
CA PHE A 17 62.93 -20.52 2.54
C PHE A 17 62.36 -19.97 1.24
N LEU A 18 61.97 -18.70 1.27
CA LEU A 18 62.68 -17.64 0.56
C LEU A 18 62.12 -16.32 1.08
N GLY A 19 62.86 -15.72 2.00
CA GLY A 19 62.61 -14.36 2.42
C GLY A 19 62.98 -13.43 1.28
N ASP A 20 62.03 -12.61 0.84
CA ASP A 20 62.35 -11.40 0.11
C ASP A 20 61.44 -10.25 0.55
N LYS A 21 62.13 -9.18 0.93
CA LYS A 21 61.67 -7.91 1.49
C LYS A 21 60.37 -7.41 0.86
N TRP A 22 59.24 -7.68 1.51
CA TRP A 22 57.98 -7.02 1.22
C TRP A 22 57.89 -5.74 2.06
N SER A 23 58.02 -4.58 1.40
CA SER A 23 57.94 -3.29 2.08
C SER A 23 56.53 -3.02 2.62
N VAL A 24 56.46 -2.70 3.91
CA VAL A 24 55.25 -2.40 4.69
C VAL A 24 54.37 -1.30 4.06
N SER A 25 54.95 -0.48 3.18
CA SER A 25 54.26 0.61 2.47
C SER A 25 53.28 0.15 1.38
N ARG A 26 53.44 -1.04 0.77
CA ARG A 26 52.49 -1.57 -0.23
C ARG A 26 51.23 -2.20 0.39
N GLN A 27 51.34 -2.70 1.62
CA GLN A 27 50.23 -3.34 2.33
C GLN A 27 49.13 -2.34 2.74
N LYS A 28 49.51 -1.10 3.07
CA LYS A 28 48.56 -0.01 3.39
C LYS A 28 47.71 0.42 2.19
N ARG A 29 48.23 0.31 0.96
CA ARG A 29 47.52 0.74 -0.27
C ARG A 29 46.43 -0.24 -0.74
N PHE A 30 46.53 -1.52 -0.35
CA PHE A 30 45.51 -2.54 -0.67
C PHE A 30 44.38 -2.63 0.36
N ARG A 31 44.62 -2.30 1.63
CA ARG A 31 43.57 -2.26 2.67
C ARG A 31 42.57 -1.11 2.45
N GLY A 32 43.05 0.09 2.12
CA GLY A 32 42.17 1.24 1.86
C GLY A 32 41.25 1.08 0.64
N LYS A 33 41.65 0.29 -0.37
CA LYS A 33 40.81 0.01 -1.54
C LYS A 33 39.66 -0.96 -1.23
N ARG A 34 39.87 -1.97 -0.36
CA ARG A 34 38.79 -2.89 0.06
C ARG A 34 37.79 -2.21 0.98
N GLU A 35 38.25 -1.31 1.85
CA GLU A 35 37.40 -0.53 2.74
C GLU A 35 36.51 0.45 1.96
N ALA A 36 37.05 1.14 0.95
CA ALA A 36 36.27 2.01 0.07
C ALA A 36 35.24 1.24 -0.78
N GLN A 37 35.60 0.04 -1.25
CA GLN A 37 34.72 -0.80 -2.07
C GLN A 37 33.58 -1.43 -1.24
N MET A 38 33.82 -1.77 0.03
CA MET A 38 32.76 -2.16 0.98
C MET A 38 31.84 -0.99 1.35
N ALA A 39 32.40 0.21 1.62
CA ALA A 39 31.61 1.39 1.96
C ALA A 39 30.71 1.86 0.81
N LEU A 40 31.16 1.75 -0.44
CA LEU A 40 30.36 2.06 -1.63
C LEU A 40 29.24 1.02 -1.85
N SER A 41 29.52 -0.26 -1.58
CA SER A 41 28.52 -1.34 -1.66
C SER A 41 27.43 -1.20 -0.59
N LEU A 42 27.80 -0.78 0.62
CA LEU A 42 26.85 -0.48 1.71
C LEU A 42 25.97 0.74 1.41
N LYS A 43 26.51 1.79 0.76
CA LYS A 43 25.73 2.98 0.35
C LYS A 43 24.73 2.69 -0.78
N ILE A 44 25.06 1.78 -1.69
CA ILE A 44 24.14 1.32 -2.74
C ILE A 44 23.03 0.46 -2.12
N ALA A 45 23.36 -0.42 -1.18
CA ALA A 45 22.37 -1.22 -0.45
C ALA A 45 21.40 -0.35 0.38
N SER A 46 21.87 0.77 0.97
CA SER A 46 21.02 1.71 1.71
C SER A 46 20.18 2.64 0.82
N SER A 47 20.52 2.78 -0.46
CA SER A 47 19.74 3.55 -1.45
C SER A 47 18.66 2.67 -2.10
N LEU A 48 18.95 1.39 -2.30
CA LEU A 48 17.99 0.40 -2.80
C LEU A 48 16.97 -0.04 -1.75
N SER A 49 17.28 0.05 -0.45
CA SER A 49 16.31 -0.22 0.61
C SER A 49 15.13 0.76 0.60
N GLY A 50 15.36 2.04 0.27
CA GLY A 50 14.28 3.04 0.16
C GLY A 50 13.30 2.78 -1.00
N ALA A 51 13.79 2.21 -2.10
CA ALA A 51 12.96 1.80 -3.24
C ALA A 51 12.26 0.45 -2.99
N PHE A 52 12.91 -0.48 -2.27
CA PHE A 52 12.33 -1.79 -1.93
C PHE A 52 11.28 -1.73 -0.82
N GLN A 53 11.41 -0.80 0.14
CA GLN A 53 10.41 -0.61 1.21
C GLN A 53 9.08 -0.03 0.70
N ARG A 54 9.05 0.56 -0.49
CA ARG A 54 7.81 1.06 -1.11
C ARG A 54 7.00 -0.02 -1.84
N ILE A 55 7.56 -1.22 -2.03
CA ILE A 55 6.92 -2.34 -2.77
C ILE A 55 6.45 -3.46 -1.83
N LYS A 56 6.97 -3.56 -0.61
CA LYS A 56 6.50 -4.55 0.37
C LYS A 56 5.39 -3.98 1.23
N ASN A 57 4.16 -4.09 0.73
CA ASN A 57 3.06 -4.74 1.43
C ASN A 57 1.79 -4.48 0.63
N GLY A 58 1.45 -5.42 -0.25
CA GLY A 58 0.05 -5.67 -0.61
C GLY A 58 -0.71 -6.14 0.63
N GLN A 59 -0.83 -5.26 1.63
CA GLN A 59 -1.70 -5.47 2.77
C GLN A 59 -3.10 -5.24 2.27
N ILE A 60 -3.86 -6.33 2.18
CA ILE A 60 -5.32 -6.31 2.15
C ILE A 60 -5.75 -5.63 3.45
N CYS A 61 -6.04 -4.34 3.40
CA CYS A 61 -6.46 -3.56 4.56
C CYS A 61 -7.95 -3.30 4.50
N GLY A 62 -8.61 -3.21 5.67
CA GLY A 62 -9.90 -2.52 5.77
C GLY A 62 -9.70 -0.99 5.69
N CYS A 63 -10.79 -0.23 5.79
CA CYS A 63 -10.69 1.23 5.91
C CYS A 63 -9.80 1.61 7.11
N ALA A 64 -8.72 2.35 6.85
CA ALA A 64 -7.80 2.81 7.91
C ALA A 64 -8.34 3.99 8.74
N SER A 65 -9.62 4.38 8.56
CA SER A 65 -10.26 5.50 9.26
C SER A 65 -9.44 6.80 9.23
N CYS A 66 -8.77 7.07 8.09
CA CYS A 66 -7.92 8.25 7.93
C CYS A 66 -8.65 9.48 7.36
N GLY A 67 -9.84 9.28 6.78
CA GLY A 67 -10.66 10.36 6.20
C GLY A 67 -10.28 10.83 4.80
N GLU A 68 -9.12 10.44 4.27
CA GLU A 68 -8.61 10.93 2.98
C GLU A 68 -9.60 10.76 1.82
N CYS A 69 -10.14 9.54 1.64
CA CYS A 69 -11.14 9.28 0.60
C CYS A 69 -12.47 9.98 0.88
N CYS A 70 -12.89 10.08 2.14
CA CYS A 70 -14.12 10.77 2.52
C CYS A 70 -14.05 12.25 2.16
N ILE A 71 -12.93 12.91 2.46
CA ILE A 71 -12.72 14.33 2.15
C ILE A 71 -12.59 14.54 0.65
N ARG A 72 -11.83 13.69 -0.04
CA ARG A 72 -11.55 13.84 -1.47
C ARG A 72 -12.77 13.61 -2.37
N PHE A 73 -13.61 12.63 -2.04
CA PHE A 73 -14.69 12.20 -2.93
C PHE A 73 -16.09 12.64 -2.49
N SER A 74 -16.27 13.17 -1.27
CA SER A 74 -17.59 13.59 -0.76
C SER A 74 -18.41 14.40 -1.77
N GLY A 75 -17.77 15.37 -2.44
CA GLY A 75 -18.41 16.28 -3.37
C GLY A 75 -18.82 15.69 -4.73
N VAL A 76 -18.61 14.39 -4.99
CA VAL A 76 -18.94 13.74 -6.27
C VAL A 76 -19.82 12.49 -6.15
N LEU A 77 -20.20 12.08 -4.94
CA LEU A 77 -20.97 10.86 -4.70
C LEU A 77 -22.43 10.96 -5.15
N MET A 78 -23.01 9.83 -5.53
CA MET A 78 -24.43 9.69 -5.84
C MET A 78 -25.00 8.49 -5.09
N VAL A 79 -26.26 8.58 -4.70
CA VAL A 79 -27.02 7.49 -4.08
C VAL A 79 -27.73 6.68 -5.15
N CYS A 80 -27.88 5.37 -4.95
CA CYS A 80 -28.72 4.52 -5.78
C CYS A 80 -30.11 4.32 -5.15
N ASP A 81 -31.08 3.88 -5.94
CA ASP A 81 -32.46 3.70 -5.46
C ASP A 81 -32.57 2.69 -4.31
N SER A 82 -31.72 1.67 -4.28
CA SER A 82 -31.70 0.68 -3.19
C SER A 82 -31.22 1.27 -1.86
N ASP A 83 -30.28 2.21 -1.89
CA ASP A 83 -29.89 2.97 -0.69
C ASP A 83 -31.04 3.85 -0.20
N VAL A 84 -31.74 4.53 -1.12
CA VAL A 84 -32.89 5.38 -0.77
C VAL A 84 -34.03 4.56 -0.16
N ALA A 85 -34.38 3.43 -0.78
CA ALA A 85 -35.40 2.53 -0.26
C ALA A 85 -35.02 1.99 1.13
N ARG A 86 -33.75 1.61 1.32
CA ARG A 86 -33.23 1.15 2.62
C ARG A 86 -33.30 2.25 3.68
N TRP A 87 -32.92 3.48 3.37
CA TRP A 87 -32.96 4.60 4.32
C TRP A 87 -34.39 4.97 4.72
N LYS A 88 -35.35 4.92 3.79
CA LYS A 88 -36.79 5.06 4.10
C LYS A 88 -37.26 3.98 5.06
N ALA A 89 -36.94 2.71 4.79
CA ALA A 89 -37.31 1.59 5.65
C ALA A 89 -36.69 1.69 7.06
N GLN A 90 -35.51 2.30 7.17
CA GLN A 90 -34.81 2.53 8.44
C GLN A 90 -35.24 3.82 9.16
N GLY A 91 -36.14 4.63 8.60
CA GLY A 91 -36.53 5.93 9.16
C GLY A 91 -35.39 6.95 9.23
N ARG A 92 -34.43 6.89 8.29
CA ARG A 92 -33.23 7.74 8.28
C ARG A 92 -33.47 9.05 7.52
N GLU A 93 -34.37 9.87 8.04
CA GLU A 93 -34.68 11.19 7.48
C GLU A 93 -33.44 12.09 7.37
N ASP A 94 -32.50 11.96 8.31
CA ASP A 94 -31.24 12.70 8.30
C ASP A 94 -30.35 12.40 7.08
N LEU A 95 -30.53 11.25 6.44
CA LEU A 95 -29.88 10.87 5.17
C LEU A 95 -30.72 11.31 3.97
N LEU A 96 -32.04 11.13 4.05
CA LEU A 96 -32.97 11.48 2.97
C LEU A 96 -32.98 12.99 2.70
N GLU A 97 -32.95 13.82 3.74
CA GLU A 97 -32.85 15.28 3.67
C GLU A 97 -31.58 15.78 2.95
N ARG A 98 -30.58 14.92 2.75
CA ARG A 98 -29.28 15.26 2.16
C ARG A 98 -29.13 14.80 0.71
N ILE A 99 -30.20 14.29 0.11
CA ILE A 99 -30.27 13.91 -1.29
C ILE A 99 -30.67 15.15 -2.10
N GLY A 100 -29.79 15.55 -3.02
CA GLY A 100 -30.03 16.64 -3.96
C GLY A 100 -30.47 16.13 -5.34
N PRO A 101 -30.51 17.05 -6.33
CA PRO A 101 -30.89 16.72 -7.71
C PRO A 101 -30.08 15.57 -8.30
N ALA A 102 -30.74 14.71 -9.08
CA ALA A 102 -30.15 13.54 -9.73
C ALA A 102 -29.43 12.57 -8.77
N GLY A 103 -29.89 12.46 -7.52
CA GLY A 103 -29.33 11.54 -6.53
C GLY A 103 -27.95 11.96 -5.99
N LYS A 104 -27.49 13.18 -6.27
CA LYS A 104 -26.24 13.68 -5.70
C LYS A 104 -26.39 13.85 -4.19
N ILE A 105 -25.45 13.31 -3.41
CA ILE A 105 -25.54 13.34 -1.96
C ILE A 105 -24.61 14.35 -1.30
N TRP A 106 -24.97 14.59 -0.04
CA TRP A 106 -24.40 15.52 0.92
C TRP A 106 -24.78 16.96 0.63
N TYR A 107 -26.05 17.18 0.32
CA TYR A 107 -26.61 18.53 0.34
C TYR A 107 -26.82 18.99 1.80
N SER A 108 -26.73 20.31 2.00
CA SER A 108 -27.15 20.94 3.24
C SER A 108 -28.63 20.68 3.46
N ARG A 109 -29.07 20.57 4.72
CA ARG A 109 -30.49 20.32 5.06
C ARG A 109 -31.44 21.38 4.47
N ALA A 110 -30.94 22.59 4.24
CA ALA A 110 -31.69 23.66 3.56
C ALA A 110 -31.80 23.48 2.03
N GLY A 111 -31.25 22.38 1.47
CA GLY A 111 -31.40 21.95 0.07
C GLY A 111 -30.63 22.76 -0.97
N LYS A 112 -29.97 23.85 -0.59
CA LYS A 112 -29.44 24.83 -1.57
C LYS A 112 -28.02 24.56 -2.04
N THR A 113 -27.22 23.86 -1.25
CA THR A 113 -25.78 23.73 -1.52
C THR A 113 -25.26 22.34 -1.19
N ARG A 114 -24.40 21.83 -2.06
CA ARG A 114 -23.66 20.60 -1.83
C ARG A 114 -22.50 20.88 -0.88
N GLU A 115 -22.39 20.09 0.18
CA GLU A 115 -21.29 20.17 1.13
C GLU A 115 -20.01 19.61 0.51
N LYS A 116 -18.89 20.30 0.73
CA LYS A 116 -17.57 19.87 0.24
C LYS A 116 -17.08 18.62 0.96
N VAL A 117 -17.44 18.46 2.24
CA VAL A 117 -17.05 17.36 3.12
C VAL A 117 -18.30 16.62 3.57
N CYS A 118 -18.17 15.31 3.81
CA CYS A 118 -19.29 14.49 4.23
C CYS A 118 -19.76 14.93 5.63
N PRO A 119 -21.05 15.25 5.83
CA PRO A 119 -21.58 15.70 7.12
C PRO A 119 -21.54 14.64 8.22
N PHE A 120 -21.32 13.37 7.84
CA PHE A 120 -21.23 12.23 8.75
C PHE A 120 -19.77 11.84 9.07
N LEU A 121 -18.80 12.64 8.63
CA LEU A 121 -17.40 12.49 8.97
C LEU A 121 -17.12 13.22 10.29
N LYS A 122 -16.74 12.46 11.32
CA LYS A 122 -16.34 12.99 12.63
C LYS A 122 -14.83 12.85 12.81
N ILE A 123 -14.18 13.91 13.28
CA ILE A 123 -12.75 13.85 13.61
C ILE A 123 -12.65 13.41 15.07
N GLU A 124 -12.03 12.25 15.31
CA GLU A 124 -11.82 11.72 16.66
C GLU A 124 -10.45 12.17 17.21
N ALA A 125 -9.42 12.11 16.35
CA ALA A 125 -8.06 12.53 16.67
C ALA A 125 -7.33 12.96 15.38
N PRO A 126 -6.16 13.63 15.47
CA PRO A 126 -5.37 13.93 14.29
C PRO A 126 -5.06 12.67 13.46
N GLY A 127 -5.50 12.65 12.20
CA GLY A 127 -5.33 11.51 11.29
C GLY A 127 -6.28 10.32 11.54
N HIS A 128 -7.24 10.44 12.46
CA HIS A 128 -8.25 9.42 12.74
C HIS A 128 -9.66 10.00 12.73
N VAL A 129 -10.54 9.41 11.93
CA VAL A 129 -11.93 9.84 11.75
C VAL A 129 -12.90 8.69 11.93
N LEU A 130 -14.11 9.03 12.36
CA LEU A 130 -15.24 8.11 12.45
C LEU A 130 -16.29 8.48 11.41
N CYS A 131 -16.85 7.46 10.75
CA CYS A 131 -18.05 7.62 9.93
C CYS A 131 -19.27 7.31 10.80
N SER A 132 -20.06 8.33 11.16
CA SER A 132 -21.22 8.13 12.05
C SER A 132 -22.36 7.33 11.42
N ILE A 133 -22.28 7.05 10.11
CA ILE A 133 -23.25 6.24 9.36
C ILE A 133 -22.65 4.91 8.89
N HIS A 134 -21.60 4.40 9.55
CA HIS A 134 -20.82 3.25 9.08
C HIS A 134 -21.69 2.09 8.56
N GLU A 135 -22.69 1.68 9.35
CA GLU A 135 -23.57 0.54 9.06
C GLU A 135 -24.52 0.80 7.87
N THR A 136 -25.02 2.04 7.73
CA THR A 136 -25.98 2.42 6.70
C THR A 136 -25.39 3.31 5.60
N LYS A 137 -24.07 3.27 5.43
CA LYS A 137 -23.39 3.95 4.32
C LYS A 137 -24.09 3.66 2.99
N PRO A 138 -24.12 4.63 2.07
CA PRO A 138 -24.56 4.34 0.72
C PRO A 138 -23.62 3.31 0.07
N PHE A 139 -24.14 2.55 -0.88
CA PHE A 139 -23.44 1.49 -1.58
C PHE A 139 -22.11 1.99 -2.18
N ILE A 140 -22.11 3.19 -2.78
CA ILE A 140 -20.90 3.79 -3.36
C ILE A 140 -19.77 3.99 -2.35
N CYS A 141 -20.10 4.23 -1.07
CA CYS A 141 -19.12 4.32 0.02
C CYS A 141 -18.68 2.95 0.53
N LYS A 142 -19.58 1.95 0.53
CA LYS A 142 -19.27 0.58 0.96
C LYS A 142 -18.35 -0.11 -0.06
N ALA A 143 -18.67 0.03 -1.34
CA ALA A 143 -17.93 -0.56 -2.46
C ALA A 143 -16.58 0.13 -2.76
N TYR A 144 -16.17 1.11 -1.96
CA TYR A 144 -14.91 1.82 -2.15
C TYR A 144 -13.77 1.17 -1.32
N PRO A 145 -12.58 0.95 -1.90
CA PRO A 145 -12.21 1.20 -3.30
C PRO A 145 -12.68 0.07 -4.22
N GLY A 146 -13.20 0.43 -5.40
CA GLY A 146 -13.71 -0.52 -6.38
C GLY A 146 -12.82 -0.69 -7.60
N ALA A 147 -13.35 -1.38 -8.62
CA ALA A 147 -12.64 -1.66 -9.87
C ALA A 147 -12.16 -0.39 -10.60
N TYR A 148 -12.95 0.69 -10.55
CA TYR A 148 -12.58 1.98 -11.17
C TYR A 148 -11.30 2.58 -10.56
N GLN A 149 -11.04 2.32 -9.27
CA GLN A 149 -9.84 2.76 -8.58
C GLN A 149 -8.73 1.71 -8.59
N GLY A 150 -8.89 0.61 -9.33
CA GLY A 150 -7.95 -0.52 -9.30
C GLY A 150 -7.80 -1.12 -7.91
N PHE A 151 -8.88 -1.11 -7.12
CA PHE A 151 -8.90 -1.57 -5.72
C PHE A 151 -7.85 -0.88 -4.84
N ARG A 152 -7.53 0.39 -5.14
CA ARG A 152 -6.59 1.20 -4.39
C ARG A 152 -7.29 2.40 -3.74
N CYS A 153 -7.07 2.60 -2.44
CA CYS A 153 -7.63 3.76 -1.76
C CYS A 153 -6.81 5.03 -2.01
N ALA A 154 -7.29 6.19 -1.51
CA ALA A 154 -6.64 7.49 -1.74
C ALA A 154 -5.24 7.61 -1.11
N ARG A 155 -4.94 6.79 -0.09
CA ARG A 155 -3.60 6.67 0.53
C ARG A 155 -2.67 5.68 -0.17
N GLY A 156 -3.17 4.99 -1.20
CA GLY A 156 -2.38 4.05 -1.98
C GLY A 156 -2.39 2.61 -1.47
N PHE A 157 -3.13 2.29 -0.42
CA PHE A 157 -3.30 0.90 0.04
C PHE A 157 -4.20 0.11 -0.92
N SER A 158 -3.85 -1.16 -1.13
CA SER A 158 -4.57 -2.08 -2.01
C SER A 158 -5.54 -2.95 -1.21
N PHE A 159 -6.70 -3.23 -1.79
CA PHE A 159 -7.75 -4.06 -1.20
C PHE A 159 -7.87 -5.34 -2.03
N ASP A 160 -8.18 -6.46 -1.38
CA ASP A 160 -8.40 -7.71 -2.09
C ASP A 160 -9.72 -7.65 -2.87
N VAL A 161 -9.66 -8.04 -4.14
CA VAL A 161 -10.84 -8.19 -5.01
C VAL A 161 -11.76 -9.29 -4.47
N ALA A 162 -11.20 -10.26 -3.73
CA ALA A 162 -11.88 -11.51 -3.40
C ALA A 162 -12.94 -11.44 -2.29
N ARG A 163 -13.06 -10.35 -1.52
CA ARG A 163 -13.98 -10.32 -0.36
C ARG A 163 -15.36 -9.70 -0.58
N GLU A 164 -15.61 -8.91 -1.62
CA GLU A 164 -16.83 -8.08 -1.68
C GLU A 164 -17.61 -8.11 -3.01
N VAL A 165 -17.23 -8.92 -3.99
CA VAL A 165 -17.87 -8.90 -5.31
C VAL A 165 -19.21 -9.66 -5.37
N THR A 166 -19.59 -10.46 -4.36
CA THR A 166 -20.70 -11.43 -4.51
C THR A 166 -22.02 -11.11 -3.79
N ALA A 167 -22.11 -10.11 -2.91
CA ALA A 167 -23.36 -9.93 -2.15
C ALA A 167 -24.34 -8.90 -2.74
N ASP A 168 -23.87 -7.73 -3.22
CA ASP A 168 -24.79 -6.62 -3.55
C ASP A 168 -24.37 -5.82 -4.80
N ARG A 169 -23.54 -6.37 -5.71
CA ARG A 169 -23.23 -5.69 -6.96
C ARG A 169 -24.30 -6.04 -8.00
N PRO A 170 -25.32 -5.21 -8.26
CA PRO A 170 -26.03 -5.33 -9.51
C PRO A 170 -25.01 -5.13 -10.62
N LEU A 171 -24.86 -6.15 -11.46
CA LEU A 171 -24.24 -5.97 -12.76
C LEU A 171 -25.07 -4.88 -13.44
N ILE A 172 -24.44 -3.73 -13.70
CA ILE A 172 -25.02 -2.73 -14.60
C ILE A 172 -25.10 -3.44 -15.96
N ALA A 173 -26.31 -3.86 -16.32
CA ALA A 173 -26.67 -4.31 -17.65
C ALA A 173 -27.04 -3.09 -18.50
#